data_AF-A0A399YI93-F1
#
_entry.id   AF-A0A399YI93-F1
#
_cell.length_a   1.000
_cell.length_b   1.000
_cell.length_c   1.000
_cell.angle_alpha   90.00
_cell.angle_beta   90.00
_cell.angle_gamma   90.00
#
_symmetry.space_group_name_H-M   'P 1'
#
loop_
_entity.id
_entity.type
_entity.pdbx_description
1 polymer ?
#
loop_
_entity_poly.entity_id
_entity_poly.type
_entity_poly.pdbx_seq_one_letter_code
_entity_poly.pdbx_strand_id
1 'polypeptide(L)'
;MATVCHPATGRVSASFSAVAKHYAVGVDICPPRRGNRKGVVEKANHTAAQRWWRTLPDETTPEQAQASLDRFCATRGDARLRPAGPGGKASVLTLAAREPLAPVPPVPFPATISEDRTASAQALVSWRGNFYSVAPELARAQVAVTWRLGTTHIGIATSAGTVIARHELAPDGAGVMVREHAHVTALEARVLAAHDTRTPHRRKERIPPNTAARAAAQALSARHRDPTSTPTATATATTPAAGGDDVVIDLSAYDRAARGRNTLP
;
A
#
# COMPACT_ATOMS: atom_id res chain seq x y z
N MET A 1 15.42 -9.19 0.40
CA MET A 1 15.85 -8.91 -0.98
C MET A 1 16.41 -7.50 -1.03
N ALA A 2 17.51 -7.27 -1.74
CA ALA A 2 18.00 -5.91 -1.96
C ALA A 2 17.28 -5.33 -3.19
N THR A 3 16.45 -4.32 -2.97
CA THR A 3 15.48 -3.80 -3.96
C THR A 3 16.16 -3.01 -5.09
N VAL A 4 17.28 -2.36 -4.80
CA VAL A 4 17.95 -1.39 -5.71
C VAL A 4 19.34 -1.86 -6.16
N CYS A 5 20.15 -2.35 -5.23
CA CYS A 5 21.53 -2.77 -5.51
C CYS A 5 21.96 -3.88 -4.57
N HIS A 6 23.04 -4.58 -4.93
CA HIS A 6 23.72 -5.57 -4.12
C HIS A 6 24.95 -4.90 -3.46
N PRO A 7 24.87 -4.45 -2.19
CA PRO A 7 25.90 -3.59 -1.60
C PRO A 7 27.29 -4.24 -1.53
N ALA A 8 27.33 -5.57 -1.38
CA ALA A 8 28.58 -6.33 -1.33
C ALA A 8 29.34 -6.36 -2.66
N THR A 9 28.63 -6.28 -3.80
CA THR A 9 29.23 -6.36 -5.13
C THR A 9 29.20 -5.04 -5.89
N GLY A 10 28.49 -4.03 -5.37
CA GLY A 10 28.27 -2.76 -6.07
C GLY A 10 27.43 -2.89 -7.34
N ARG A 11 26.75 -4.03 -7.55
CA ARG A 11 25.90 -4.25 -8.73
C ARG A 11 24.49 -3.71 -8.50
N VAL A 12 23.92 -3.07 -9.51
CA VAL A 12 22.54 -2.60 -9.52
C VAL A 12 21.60 -3.76 -9.89
N SER A 13 20.39 -3.79 -9.33
CA SER A 13 19.38 -4.78 -9.73
C SER A 13 18.95 -4.56 -11.18
N ALA A 14 18.50 -5.62 -11.87
CA ALA A 14 18.06 -5.51 -13.26
C ALA A 14 16.90 -4.51 -13.41
N SER A 15 15.93 -4.56 -12.51
CA SER A 15 14.78 -3.63 -12.48
C SER A 15 15.21 -2.17 -12.32
N PHE A 16 16.15 -1.89 -11.41
CA PHE A 16 16.64 -0.53 -11.21
C PHE A 16 17.56 -0.06 -12.35
N SER A 17 18.29 -0.96 -13.00
CA SER A 17 19.12 -0.61 -14.16
C SER A 17 18.28 -0.12 -15.34
N ALA A 18 17.05 -0.62 -15.50
CA ALA A 18 16.12 -0.13 -16.51
C ALA A 18 15.67 1.31 -16.22
N VAL A 19 15.43 1.64 -14.94
CA VAL A 19 15.13 3.00 -14.49
C VAL A 19 16.31 3.93 -14.77
N ALA A 20 17.52 3.52 -14.41
CA ALA A 20 18.73 4.32 -14.62
C ALA A 20 18.97 4.61 -16.11
N LYS A 21 18.78 3.62 -16.97
CA LYS A 21 18.85 3.78 -18.43
C LYS A 21 17.79 4.73 -18.97
N HIS A 22 16.53 4.60 -18.51
CA HIS A 22 15.42 5.44 -18.95
C HIS A 22 15.68 6.92 -18.67
N TYR A 23 16.19 7.23 -17.48
CA TYR A 23 16.51 8.60 -17.07
C TYR A 23 17.94 9.04 -17.42
N ALA A 24 18.71 8.21 -18.13
CA ALA A 24 20.10 8.47 -18.50
C ALA A 24 21.01 8.86 -17.32
N VAL A 25 20.80 8.24 -16.14
CA VAL A 25 21.57 8.53 -14.92
C VAL A 25 22.63 7.46 -14.65
N GLY A 26 23.81 7.90 -14.24
CA GLY A 26 24.81 7.04 -13.62
C GLY A 26 24.39 6.63 -12.20
N VAL A 27 24.78 5.44 -11.76
CA VAL A 27 24.47 4.94 -10.41
C VAL A 27 25.77 4.67 -9.65
N ASP A 28 26.11 5.56 -8.73
CA ASP A 28 27.25 5.41 -7.83
C ASP A 28 26.81 4.85 -6.48
N ILE A 29 27.02 3.55 -6.29
CA ILE A 29 26.70 2.87 -5.03
C ILE A 29 27.79 3.17 -4.00
N CYS A 30 27.38 3.70 -2.85
CA CYS A 30 28.29 3.90 -1.73
C CYS A 30 28.78 2.53 -1.19
N PRO A 31 30.10 2.26 -1.18
CA PRO A 31 30.62 1.01 -0.64
C PRO A 31 30.34 0.89 0.86
N PRO A 32 30.18 -0.33 1.39
CA PRO A 32 30.05 -0.54 2.82
C PRO A 32 31.20 0.11 3.61
N ARG A 33 30.89 0.66 4.79
CA ARG A 33 31.87 1.24 5.72
C ARG A 33 32.69 2.40 5.14
N ARG A 34 32.09 3.24 4.30
CA ARG A 34 32.69 4.49 3.77
C ARG A 34 31.85 5.70 4.17
N GLY A 35 31.77 5.98 5.48
CA GLY A 35 30.96 7.06 6.04
C GLY A 35 31.34 8.46 5.57
N ASN A 36 32.60 8.67 5.20
CA ASN A 36 33.10 9.95 4.65
C ASN A 36 32.38 10.39 3.36
N ARG A 37 31.73 9.47 2.63
CA ARG A 37 30.97 9.79 1.41
C ARG A 37 29.54 10.29 1.66
N LYS A 38 29.06 10.27 2.91
CA LYS A 38 27.67 10.63 3.28
C LYS A 38 27.54 11.93 4.09
N GLY A 39 28.64 12.46 4.63
CA GLY A 39 28.61 13.58 5.58
C GLY A 39 27.93 14.86 5.05
N VAL A 40 27.99 15.12 3.73
CA VAL A 40 27.32 16.28 3.11
C VAL A 40 25.79 16.14 3.19
N VAL A 41 25.26 14.96 2.86
CA VAL A 41 23.82 14.66 2.90
C VAL A 41 23.31 14.71 4.34
N GLU A 42 24.05 14.11 5.28
CA GLU A 42 23.67 14.12 6.70
C GLU A 42 23.63 15.53 7.28
N LYS A 43 24.60 16.39 6.94
CA LYS A 43 24.58 17.78 7.40
C LYS A 43 23.46 18.59 6.76
N ALA A 44 23.11 18.33 5.50
CA ALA A 44 21.96 18.95 4.83
C ALA A 44 20.65 18.56 5.51
N ASN A 45 20.43 17.26 5.73
CA ASN A 45 19.25 16.74 6.44
C ASN A 45 19.16 17.30 7.86
N HIS A 46 20.27 17.33 8.59
CA HIS A 46 20.31 17.94 9.91
C HIS A 46 19.96 19.43 9.84
N THR A 47 20.47 20.17 8.86
CA THR A 47 20.14 21.60 8.70
C THR A 47 18.64 21.79 8.42
N ALA A 48 18.04 21.01 7.53
CA ALA A 48 16.61 21.06 7.26
C ALA A 48 15.77 20.68 8.49
N ALA A 49 16.19 19.64 9.23
CA ALA A 49 15.52 19.23 10.46
C ALA A 49 15.56 20.35 11.53
N GLN A 50 16.72 20.99 11.71
CA GLN A 50 16.87 22.03 12.73
C GLN A 50 16.20 23.35 12.36
N ARG A 51 16.25 23.75 11.09
CA ARG A 51 15.85 25.10 10.64
C ARG A 51 14.50 25.18 9.97
N TRP A 52 13.94 24.06 9.52
CA TRP A 52 12.65 24.01 8.86
C TRP A 52 11.69 23.08 9.60
N TRP A 53 12.04 21.80 9.79
CA TRP A 53 11.11 20.82 10.36
C TRP A 53 10.60 21.23 11.75
N ARG A 54 11.50 21.68 12.64
CA ARG A 54 11.14 22.15 13.99
C ARG A 54 10.30 23.43 14.04
N THR A 55 10.11 24.08 12.90
CA THR A 55 9.33 25.34 12.78
C THR A 55 7.97 25.11 12.15
N LEU A 56 7.65 23.88 11.73
CA LEU A 56 6.33 23.55 11.21
C LEU A 56 5.30 23.54 12.35
N PRO A 57 4.14 24.18 12.17
CA PRO A 57 2.99 24.00 13.04
C PRO A 57 2.50 22.54 13.06
N ASP A 58 1.93 22.10 14.19
CA ASP A 58 1.41 20.74 14.33
C ASP A 58 0.28 20.41 13.33
N GLU A 59 -0.53 21.42 12.99
CA GLU A 59 -1.67 21.31 12.06
C GLU A 59 -1.26 21.38 10.57
N THR A 60 0.04 21.31 10.26
CA THR A 60 0.52 21.41 8.87
C THR A 60 0.16 20.15 8.10
N THR A 61 -0.55 20.30 6.96
CA THR A 61 -0.83 19.15 6.09
C THR A 61 0.44 18.71 5.33
N PRO A 62 0.54 17.45 4.87
CA PRO A 62 1.68 16.99 4.07
C PRO A 62 1.98 17.87 2.84
N GLU A 63 0.94 18.35 2.16
CA GLU A 63 1.06 19.20 0.97
C GLU A 63 1.61 20.58 1.32
N GLN A 64 1.14 21.17 2.43
CA GLN A 64 1.65 22.43 2.96
C GLN A 64 3.11 22.29 3.41
N ALA A 65 3.46 21.18 4.05
CA ALA A 65 4.82 20.87 4.45
C ALA A 65 5.74 20.77 3.21
N GLN A 66 5.30 20.05 2.17
CA GLN A 66 6.07 19.93 0.92
C GLN A 66 6.33 21.30 0.29
N ALA A 67 5.29 22.13 0.10
CA ALA A 67 5.44 23.46 -0.49
C ALA A 67 6.34 24.39 0.36
N SER A 68 6.25 24.27 1.68
CA SER A 68 7.11 25.00 2.63
C SER A 68 8.59 24.56 2.52
N LEU A 69 8.83 23.24 2.42
CA LEU A 69 10.17 22.69 2.22
C LEU A 69 10.77 23.15 0.90
N ASP A 70 10.01 23.09 -0.19
CA ASP A 70 10.48 23.51 -1.52
C ASP A 70 10.90 24.98 -1.52
N ARG A 71 10.10 25.84 -0.87
CA ARG A 71 10.43 27.25 -0.67
C ARG A 71 11.69 27.44 0.18
N PHE A 72 11.83 26.67 1.27
CA PHE A 72 13.02 26.71 2.11
C PHE A 72 14.28 26.28 1.32
N CYS A 73 14.19 25.22 0.53
CA CYS A 73 15.28 24.74 -0.32
C CYS A 73 15.70 25.83 -1.32
N ALA A 74 14.75 26.35 -2.11
CA ALA A 74 15.04 27.34 -3.14
C ALA A 74 15.60 28.66 -2.57
N THR A 75 15.10 29.13 -1.43
CA THR A 75 15.46 30.47 -0.90
C THR A 75 16.58 30.46 0.12
N ARG A 76 16.73 29.38 0.90
CA ARG A 76 17.71 29.28 2.00
C ARG A 76 18.71 28.16 1.78
N GLY A 77 18.24 26.96 1.44
CA GLY A 77 19.07 25.79 1.25
C GLY A 77 20.11 25.97 0.14
N ASP A 78 19.63 26.35 -1.04
CA ASP A 78 20.41 26.40 -2.26
C ASP A 78 21.28 27.66 -2.34
N ALA A 79 20.76 28.78 -1.82
CA ALA A 79 21.47 30.06 -1.76
C ALA A 79 22.58 30.11 -0.69
N ARG A 80 22.57 29.21 0.30
CA ARG A 80 23.56 29.20 1.39
C ARG A 80 24.98 28.95 0.87
N LEU A 81 25.90 29.86 1.19
CA LEU A 81 27.33 29.70 0.92
C LEU A 81 27.95 28.60 1.80
N ARG A 82 28.74 27.74 1.18
CA ARG A 82 29.49 26.64 1.80
C ARG A 82 30.96 26.73 1.34
N PRO A 83 31.92 26.24 2.14
CA PRO A 83 33.31 26.09 1.69
C PRO A 83 33.35 25.25 0.40
N ALA A 84 34.04 25.74 -0.63
CA ALA A 84 34.12 25.13 -1.96
C ALA A 84 35.58 25.13 -2.44
N GLY A 85 36.40 24.28 -1.83
CA GLY A 85 37.84 24.20 -2.10
C GLY A 85 38.69 25.29 -1.41
N PRO A 86 40.01 25.33 -1.66
CA PRO A 86 40.91 26.29 -1.03
C PRO A 86 40.53 27.74 -1.36
N GLY A 87 40.18 28.53 -0.34
CA GLY A 87 39.91 29.97 -0.45
C GLY A 87 38.54 30.36 -1.03
N GLY A 88 37.73 29.40 -1.49
CA GLY A 88 36.45 29.65 -2.16
C GLY A 88 35.22 29.34 -1.30
N LYS A 89 34.15 30.12 -1.48
CA LYS A 89 32.80 29.77 -1.05
C LYS A 89 31.88 29.71 -2.26
N ALA A 90 31.03 28.69 -2.33
CA ALA A 90 30.01 28.56 -3.37
C ALA A 90 28.68 28.16 -2.74
N SER A 91 27.59 28.50 -3.42
CA SER A 91 26.26 28.00 -3.09
C SER A 91 25.91 26.82 -4.02
N VAL A 92 24.93 26.00 -3.63
CA VAL A 92 24.45 24.91 -4.49
C VAL A 92 23.89 25.48 -5.78
N LEU A 93 23.17 26.61 -5.69
CA LEU A 93 22.64 27.32 -6.85
C LEU A 93 23.76 27.72 -7.85
N THR A 94 24.87 28.26 -7.35
CA THR A 94 25.99 28.66 -8.23
C THR A 94 26.71 27.48 -8.88
N LEU A 95 26.74 26.31 -8.22
CA LEU A 95 27.32 25.09 -8.79
C LEU A 95 26.36 24.48 -9.82
N ALA A 96 25.08 24.37 -9.47
CA ALA A 96 24.04 23.82 -10.35
C ALA A 96 23.93 24.61 -11.67
N ALA A 97 24.10 25.94 -11.64
CA ALA A 97 24.09 26.77 -12.84
C ALA A 97 25.24 26.45 -13.83
N ARG A 98 26.32 25.82 -13.35
CA ARG A 98 27.48 25.42 -14.18
C ARG A 98 27.37 23.99 -14.70
N GLU A 99 26.47 23.20 -14.12
CA GLU A 99 26.29 21.77 -14.40
C GLU A 99 24.81 21.50 -14.70
N PRO A 100 24.27 22.04 -15.82
CA PRO A 100 22.87 21.85 -16.14
C PRO A 100 22.59 20.36 -16.38
N LEU A 101 21.56 19.85 -15.71
CA LEU A 101 21.09 18.49 -15.93
C LEU A 101 20.38 18.38 -17.27
N ALA A 102 20.49 17.21 -17.90
CA ALA A 102 19.70 16.88 -19.08
C ALA A 102 18.19 16.92 -18.72
N PRO A 103 17.32 17.31 -19.68
CA PRO A 103 15.88 17.25 -19.45
C PRO A 103 15.45 15.81 -19.17
N VAL A 104 14.50 15.65 -18.25
CA VAL A 104 13.88 14.36 -17.96
C VAL A 104 13.05 13.94 -19.18
N PRO A 105 13.03 12.63 -19.56
CA PRO A 105 12.13 12.14 -20.59
C PRO A 105 10.67 12.56 -20.33
N PRO A 106 9.92 12.94 -21.38
CA PRO A 106 8.55 13.44 -21.22
C PRO A 106 7.56 12.37 -20.73
N VAL A 107 7.92 11.10 -20.90
CA VAL A 107 7.12 9.96 -20.45
C VAL A 107 7.81 9.34 -19.21
N PRO A 108 7.09 9.18 -18.09
CA PRO A 108 7.66 8.57 -16.90
C PRO A 108 8.08 7.13 -17.17
N PHE A 109 9.06 6.63 -16.41
CA PHE A 109 9.43 5.23 -16.48
C PHE A 109 8.19 4.35 -16.20
N PRO A 110 7.86 3.42 -17.11
CA PRO A 110 6.57 2.73 -17.08
C PRO A 110 6.59 1.53 -16.11
N ALA A 111 6.84 1.80 -14.83
CA ALA A 111 6.84 0.78 -13.79
C ALA A 111 5.44 0.15 -13.63
N THR A 112 5.41 -1.14 -13.33
CA THR A 112 4.17 -1.85 -12.99
C THR A 112 4.14 -2.09 -11.49
N ILE A 113 3.09 -1.58 -10.85
CA ILE A 113 2.74 -1.92 -9.47
C ILE A 113 1.89 -3.18 -9.52
N SER A 114 2.23 -4.16 -8.69
CA SER A 114 1.48 -5.42 -8.56
C SER A 114 1.24 -5.70 -7.09
N GLU A 115 -0.01 -5.95 -6.73
CA GLU A 115 -0.42 -6.23 -5.35
C GLU A 115 -1.39 -7.40 -5.32
N ASP A 116 -1.09 -8.38 -4.48
CA ASP A 116 -2.00 -9.50 -4.22
C ASP A 116 -3.14 -9.04 -3.32
N ARG A 117 -4.37 -9.35 -3.73
CA ARG A 117 -5.62 -8.98 -3.08
C ARG A 117 -6.57 -10.17 -3.04
N THR A 118 -7.48 -10.16 -2.07
CA THR A 118 -8.55 -11.14 -1.98
C THR A 118 -9.86 -10.49 -2.38
N ALA A 119 -10.57 -11.09 -3.34
CA ALA A 119 -11.91 -10.66 -3.70
C ALA A 119 -12.89 -10.93 -2.54
N SER A 120 -13.80 -9.99 -2.29
CA SER A 120 -14.84 -10.14 -1.27
C SER A 120 -15.87 -11.21 -1.66
N ALA A 121 -16.77 -11.55 -0.73
CA ALA A 121 -17.91 -12.42 -1.02
C ALA A 121 -18.87 -11.84 -2.08
N GLN A 122 -18.83 -10.53 -2.30
CA GLN A 122 -19.62 -9.80 -3.30
C GLN A 122 -18.84 -9.60 -4.60
N ALA A 123 -17.75 -10.34 -4.80
CA ALA A 123 -16.90 -10.26 -5.98
C ALA A 123 -16.34 -8.84 -6.23
N LEU A 124 -15.87 -8.19 -5.16
CA LEU A 124 -15.20 -6.89 -5.21
C LEU A 124 -13.77 -7.00 -4.70
N VAL A 125 -12.84 -6.33 -5.37
CA VAL A 125 -11.44 -6.23 -4.97
C VAL A 125 -11.18 -4.82 -4.47
N SER A 126 -10.75 -4.67 -3.21
CA SER A 126 -10.36 -3.37 -2.67
C SER A 126 -8.94 -3.01 -3.09
N TRP A 127 -8.78 -1.81 -3.66
CA TRP A 127 -7.48 -1.32 -4.10
C TRP A 127 -7.44 0.21 -4.10
N ARG A 128 -6.42 0.80 -3.46
CA ARG A 128 -6.23 2.26 -3.29
C ARG A 128 -7.47 3.02 -2.80
N GLY A 129 -8.22 2.41 -1.88
CA GLY A 129 -9.43 3.02 -1.32
C GLY A 129 -10.68 2.95 -2.20
N ASN A 130 -10.64 2.20 -3.31
CA ASN A 130 -11.77 1.94 -4.20
C ASN A 130 -12.08 0.44 -4.29
N PHE A 131 -13.22 0.09 -4.89
CA PHE A 131 -13.68 -1.28 -5.04
C PHE A 131 -13.94 -1.62 -6.51
N TYR A 132 -13.32 -2.68 -7.01
CA TYR A 132 -13.40 -3.09 -8.41
C TYR A 132 -14.07 -4.45 -8.54
N SER A 133 -15.08 -4.56 -9.39
CA SER A 133 -15.79 -5.83 -9.61
C SER A 133 -14.93 -6.89 -10.30
N VAL A 134 -15.17 -8.14 -9.96
CA VAL A 134 -14.70 -9.32 -10.71
C VAL A 134 -15.87 -10.27 -10.94
N ALA A 135 -15.69 -11.27 -11.78
CA ALA A 135 -16.67 -12.33 -11.97
C ALA A 135 -17.04 -13.01 -10.64
N PRO A 136 -18.32 -13.33 -10.39
CA PRO A 136 -18.78 -13.85 -9.11
C PRO A 136 -18.20 -15.23 -8.75
N GLU A 137 -17.71 -15.98 -9.72
CA GLU A 137 -16.97 -17.24 -9.54
C GLU A 137 -15.68 -17.04 -8.74
N LEU A 138 -15.14 -15.82 -8.75
CA LEU A 138 -13.91 -15.43 -8.08
C LEU A 138 -14.16 -14.83 -6.70
N ALA A 139 -15.38 -14.86 -6.19
CA ALA A 139 -15.66 -14.46 -4.82
C ALA A 139 -14.74 -15.23 -3.85
N ARG A 140 -14.05 -14.51 -2.97
CA ARG A 140 -13.07 -15.06 -2.00
C ARG A 140 -11.78 -15.62 -2.61
N ALA A 141 -11.58 -15.49 -3.93
CA ALA A 141 -10.34 -15.90 -4.59
C ALA A 141 -9.21 -14.87 -4.37
N GLN A 142 -7.96 -15.36 -4.42
CA GLN A 142 -6.78 -14.49 -4.52
C GLN A 142 -6.60 -14.03 -5.97
N VAL A 143 -6.34 -12.74 -6.13
CA VAL A 143 -6.12 -12.08 -7.41
C VAL A 143 -4.96 -11.10 -7.29
N ALA A 144 -4.28 -10.82 -8.39
CA ALA A 144 -3.26 -9.79 -8.47
C ALA A 144 -3.86 -8.55 -9.15
N VAL A 145 -3.79 -7.40 -8.48
CA VAL A 145 -4.10 -6.11 -9.10
C VAL A 145 -2.80 -5.53 -9.67
N THR A 146 -2.82 -5.23 -10.95
CA THR A 146 -1.68 -4.68 -11.69
C THR A 146 -2.04 -3.32 -12.26
N TRP A 147 -1.13 -2.36 -12.11
CA TRP A 147 -1.28 -1.03 -12.69
C TRP A 147 0.06 -0.54 -13.21
N ARG A 148 0.08 -0.13 -14.47
CA ARG A 148 1.26 0.48 -15.10
C ARG A 148 1.21 1.99 -14.89
N LEU A 149 2.26 2.56 -14.31
CA LEU A 149 2.36 4.00 -14.08
C LEU A 149 2.11 4.78 -15.38
N GLY A 150 1.29 5.82 -15.29
CA GLY A 150 0.88 6.63 -16.43
C GLY A 150 -0.29 6.06 -17.26
N THR A 151 -0.83 4.90 -16.89
CA THR A 151 -2.05 4.37 -17.54
C THR A 151 -3.31 4.69 -16.72
N THR A 152 -4.45 4.78 -17.40
CA THR A 152 -5.75 5.08 -16.79
C THR A 152 -6.53 3.84 -16.39
N HIS A 153 -5.93 2.65 -16.48
CA HIS A 153 -6.63 1.40 -16.24
C HIS A 153 -5.80 0.45 -15.37
N ILE A 154 -6.49 -0.32 -14.54
CA ILE A 154 -5.92 -1.44 -13.80
C ILE A 154 -6.32 -2.76 -14.46
N GLY A 155 -5.44 -3.76 -14.35
CA GLY A 155 -5.73 -5.14 -14.69
C GLY A 155 -5.82 -5.99 -13.43
N ILE A 156 -6.87 -6.79 -13.30
CA ILE A 156 -7.00 -7.79 -12.25
C ILE A 156 -6.71 -9.15 -12.89
N ALA A 157 -5.79 -9.91 -12.33
CA ALA A 157 -5.35 -11.21 -12.83
C ALA A 157 -5.56 -12.31 -11.79
N THR A 158 -5.72 -13.54 -12.25
CA THR A 158 -5.65 -14.72 -11.37
C THR A 158 -4.22 -14.91 -10.84
N SER A 159 -4.06 -15.78 -9.85
CA SER A 159 -2.72 -16.20 -9.37
C SER A 159 -1.86 -16.84 -10.47
N ALA A 160 -2.46 -17.38 -11.54
CA ALA A 160 -1.76 -17.90 -12.71
C ALA A 160 -1.33 -16.80 -13.71
N GLY A 161 -1.70 -15.53 -13.47
CA GLY A 161 -1.32 -14.39 -14.30
C GLY A 161 -2.30 -14.05 -15.44
N THR A 162 -3.41 -14.77 -15.58
CA THR A 162 -4.43 -14.47 -16.60
C THR A 162 -5.24 -13.24 -16.18
N VAL A 163 -5.22 -12.17 -16.99
CA VAL A 163 -6.06 -10.99 -16.76
C VAL A 163 -7.53 -11.35 -16.98
N ILE A 164 -8.32 -11.16 -15.93
CA ILE A 164 -9.74 -11.54 -15.82
C ILE A 164 -10.67 -10.35 -15.80
N ALA A 165 -10.17 -9.16 -15.46
CA ALA A 165 -10.93 -7.92 -15.51
C ALA A 165 -9.99 -6.74 -15.78
N ARG A 166 -10.52 -5.71 -16.44
CA ARG A 166 -9.83 -4.44 -16.65
C ARG A 166 -10.79 -3.31 -16.31
N HIS A 167 -10.35 -2.40 -15.45
CA HIS A 167 -11.17 -1.28 -14.98
C HIS A 167 -10.48 0.05 -15.23
N GLU A 168 -11.27 1.09 -15.44
CA GLU A 168 -10.78 2.46 -15.36
C GLU A 168 -10.34 2.76 -13.91
N LEU A 169 -9.19 3.40 -13.77
CA LEU A 169 -8.60 3.75 -12.49
C LEU A 169 -9.38 4.91 -11.86
N ALA A 170 -10.02 4.64 -10.71
CA ALA A 170 -10.65 5.67 -9.91
C ALA A 170 -9.59 6.47 -9.11
N PRO A 171 -9.86 7.76 -8.78
CA PRO A 171 -9.00 8.55 -7.91
C PRO A 171 -8.81 7.87 -6.55
N ASP A 172 -7.60 7.98 -6.01
CA ASP A 172 -7.25 7.34 -4.74
C ASP A 172 -8.14 7.83 -3.60
N GLY A 173 -8.63 6.89 -2.78
CA GLY A 173 -9.44 7.20 -1.61
C GLY A 173 -10.86 7.71 -1.92
N ALA A 174 -11.32 7.67 -3.18
CA ALA A 174 -12.66 8.12 -3.54
C ALA A 174 -13.79 7.24 -2.98
N GLY A 175 -13.50 6.01 -2.56
CA GLY A 175 -14.49 5.10 -1.99
C GLY A 175 -15.50 4.56 -3.01
N VAL A 176 -15.22 4.71 -4.31
CA VAL A 176 -16.18 4.35 -5.35
C VAL A 176 -16.15 2.86 -5.67
N MET A 177 -17.32 2.35 -6.10
CA MET A 177 -17.47 1.00 -6.63
C MET A 177 -17.48 1.03 -8.16
N VAL A 178 -16.39 0.59 -8.78
CA VAL A 178 -16.27 0.45 -10.23
C VAL A 178 -16.77 -0.94 -10.62
N ARG A 179 -17.98 -0.98 -11.17
CA ARG A 179 -18.64 -2.22 -11.60
C ARG A 179 -18.73 -2.30 -13.12
N GLU A 180 -18.26 -3.41 -13.67
CA GLU A 180 -18.52 -3.77 -15.05
C GLU A 180 -19.92 -4.37 -15.16
N HIS A 181 -20.65 -4.01 -16.21
CA HIS A 181 -22.02 -4.48 -16.42
C HIS A 181 -22.11 -6.01 -16.46
N ALA A 182 -21.18 -6.68 -17.14
CA ALA A 182 -21.14 -8.14 -17.21
C ALA A 182 -21.00 -8.80 -15.83
N HIS A 183 -20.20 -8.23 -14.92
CA HIS A 183 -20.07 -8.73 -13.55
C HIS A 183 -21.35 -8.53 -12.74
N VAL A 184 -22.06 -7.42 -12.95
CA VAL A 184 -23.35 -7.15 -12.29
C VAL A 184 -24.38 -8.18 -12.74
N THR A 185 -24.54 -8.37 -14.04
CA THR A 185 -25.49 -9.35 -14.60
C THR A 185 -25.16 -10.78 -14.15
N ALA A 186 -23.88 -11.16 -14.13
CA ALA A 186 -23.45 -12.47 -13.65
C ALA A 186 -23.73 -12.66 -12.16
N LEU A 187 -23.50 -11.62 -11.35
CA LEU A 187 -23.79 -11.64 -9.92
C LEU A 187 -25.30 -11.74 -9.68
N GLU A 188 -26.12 -10.96 -10.39
CA GLU A 188 -27.58 -11.03 -10.32
C GLU A 188 -28.10 -12.42 -10.68
N ALA A 189 -27.64 -12.99 -11.80
CA ALA A 189 -28.01 -14.35 -12.21
C ALA A 189 -27.65 -15.39 -11.14
N ARG A 190 -26.46 -15.28 -10.52
CA ARG A 190 -26.02 -16.19 -9.46
C ARG A 190 -26.82 -16.04 -8.18
N VAL A 191 -27.17 -14.79 -7.81
CA VAL A 191 -28.03 -14.52 -6.65
C VAL A 191 -29.44 -15.06 -6.89
N LEU A 192 -30.03 -14.83 -8.07
CA LEU A 192 -31.34 -15.36 -8.43
C LEU A 192 -31.35 -16.89 -8.46
N ALA A 193 -30.31 -17.52 -9.00
CA ALA A 193 -30.17 -18.99 -8.99
C ALA A 193 -30.01 -19.58 -7.58
N ALA A 194 -29.48 -18.80 -6.63
CA ALA A 194 -29.34 -19.21 -5.23
C ALA A 194 -30.64 -19.05 -4.42
N HIS A 195 -31.66 -18.34 -4.95
CA HIS A 195 -32.96 -18.30 -4.30
C HIS A 195 -33.60 -19.68 -4.38
N ASP A 196 -33.97 -20.23 -3.23
CA ASP A 196 -34.80 -21.42 -3.16
C ASP A 196 -36.25 -21.02 -2.86
N THR A 197 -37.18 -21.87 -3.28
CA THR A 197 -38.61 -21.74 -2.95
C THR A 197 -38.93 -22.47 -1.64
N ARG A 198 -37.93 -22.74 -0.80
CA ARG A 198 -38.18 -23.42 0.47
C ARG A 198 -39.03 -22.49 1.33
N THR A 199 -39.87 -23.11 2.16
CA THR A 199 -40.74 -22.38 3.08
C THR A 199 -39.87 -21.39 3.87
N PRO A 200 -40.15 -20.07 3.78
CA PRO A 200 -39.47 -19.09 4.62
C PRO A 200 -39.56 -19.54 6.08
N HIS A 201 -38.49 -19.39 6.85
CA HIS A 201 -38.54 -19.73 8.27
C HIS A 201 -39.74 -19.03 8.91
N ARG A 202 -40.70 -19.83 9.42
CA ARG A 202 -42.00 -19.35 9.94
C ARG A 202 -41.87 -18.35 11.09
N ARG A 203 -40.68 -18.25 11.69
CA ARG A 203 -40.32 -17.24 12.68
C ARG A 203 -38.91 -16.72 12.38
N LYS A 204 -38.74 -15.39 12.49
CA LYS A 204 -37.46 -14.81 12.95
C LYS A 204 -37.27 -15.22 14.41
N GLU A 205 -37.04 -16.51 14.64
CA GLU A 205 -36.77 -16.99 15.99
C GLU A 205 -35.39 -16.47 16.36
N ARG A 206 -35.32 -15.75 17.48
CA ARG A 206 -34.04 -15.29 18.02
C ARG A 206 -33.28 -16.55 18.44
N ILE A 207 -32.50 -17.13 17.54
CA ILE A 207 -31.60 -18.24 17.85
C ILE A 207 -30.55 -17.66 18.82
N PRO A 208 -30.59 -18.02 20.11
CA PRO A 208 -29.58 -17.54 21.03
C PRO A 208 -28.21 -18.06 20.57
N PRO A 209 -27.12 -17.30 20.79
CA PRO A 209 -25.79 -17.74 20.39
C PRO A 209 -25.50 -19.11 21.01
N ASN A 210 -25.07 -20.05 20.18
CA ASN A 210 -24.68 -21.39 20.61
C ASN A 210 -23.45 -21.34 21.52
N THR A 211 -23.11 -22.46 22.17
CA THR A 211 -21.99 -22.54 23.11
C THR A 211 -20.66 -22.07 22.51
N ALA A 212 -20.39 -22.43 21.25
CA ALA A 212 -19.22 -21.98 20.51
C ALA A 212 -19.20 -20.46 20.29
N ALA A 213 -20.34 -19.86 19.91
CA ALA A 213 -20.47 -18.42 19.70
C ALA A 213 -20.32 -17.64 21.02
N ARG A 214 -20.83 -18.17 22.13
CA ARG A 214 -20.61 -17.58 23.47
C ARG A 214 -19.15 -17.64 23.90
N ALA A 215 -18.48 -18.78 23.66
CA ALA A 215 -17.05 -18.94 23.95
C ALA A 215 -16.19 -17.96 23.13
N ALA A 216 -16.50 -17.80 21.84
CA ALA A 216 -15.82 -16.83 20.98
C ALA A 216 -16.06 -15.38 21.45
N ALA A 217 -17.27 -15.03 21.87
CA ALA A 217 -17.59 -13.70 22.40
C ALA A 217 -16.85 -13.41 23.72
N GLN A 218 -16.71 -14.42 24.60
CA GLN A 218 -15.91 -14.30 25.82
C GLN A 218 -14.43 -14.11 25.51
N ALA A 219 -13.87 -14.85 24.54
CA ALA A 219 -12.49 -14.70 24.10
C ALA A 219 -12.22 -13.28 23.54
N LEU A 220 -13.14 -12.73 22.74
CA LEU A 220 -13.04 -11.36 22.24
C LEU A 220 -13.14 -10.32 23.38
N SER A 221 -14.06 -10.51 24.32
CA SER A 221 -14.25 -9.61 25.46
C SER A 221 -13.05 -9.62 26.42
N ALA A 222 -12.37 -10.76 26.57
CA ALA A 222 -11.14 -10.89 27.34
C ALA A 222 -9.97 -10.17 26.65
N ARG A 223 -9.82 -10.36 25.33
CA ARG A 223 -8.80 -9.66 24.52
C ARG A 223 -8.97 -8.15 24.51
N HIS A 224 -10.21 -7.66 24.56
CA HIS A 224 -10.49 -6.23 24.61
C HIS A 224 -10.24 -5.62 26.01
N ARG A 225 -10.46 -6.40 27.07
CA ARG A 225 -10.21 -5.95 28.45
C ARG A 225 -8.73 -5.98 28.85
N ASP A 226 -7.94 -6.85 28.25
CA ASP A 226 -6.51 -6.95 28.53
C ASP A 226 -5.72 -7.12 27.22
N PRO A 227 -5.44 -6.01 26.49
CA PRO A 227 -4.74 -6.04 25.21
C PRO A 227 -3.28 -6.54 25.31
N THR A 228 -2.76 -6.70 26.53
CA THR A 228 -1.40 -7.16 26.84
C THR A 228 -1.32 -8.65 27.16
N SER A 229 -2.45 -9.34 27.35
CA SER A 229 -2.49 -10.75 27.69
C SER A 229 -2.24 -11.63 26.45
N THR A 230 -0.97 -12.01 26.25
CA THR A 230 -0.58 -13.03 25.28
C THR A 230 -0.98 -14.40 25.83
N PRO A 231 -1.74 -15.24 25.10
CA PRO A 231 -2.03 -16.59 25.57
C PRO A 231 -0.75 -17.42 25.56
N THR A 232 -0.38 -17.99 26.70
CA THR A 232 0.60 -19.08 26.78
C THR A 232 0.02 -20.29 26.04
N ALA A 233 0.39 -20.43 24.78
CA ALA A 233 0.08 -21.60 23.97
C ALA A 233 1.04 -22.73 24.36
N THR A 234 0.53 -23.72 25.09
CA THR A 234 1.15 -25.05 25.10
C THR A 234 0.65 -25.80 23.87
N ALA A 235 1.61 -26.25 23.05
CA ALA A 235 1.56 -27.22 21.95
C ALA A 235 1.21 -26.73 20.52
N THR A 236 2.31 -26.43 19.80
CA THR A 236 2.69 -26.96 18.46
C THR A 236 2.04 -26.39 17.19
N ALA A 237 2.67 -25.33 16.63
CA ALA A 237 3.22 -25.25 15.25
C ALA A 237 3.25 -23.79 14.68
N THR A 238 4.47 -23.23 14.60
CA THR A 238 5.03 -22.32 13.55
C THR A 238 4.31 -21.00 13.13
N THR A 239 4.66 -19.89 13.83
CA THR A 239 5.19 -18.55 13.37
C THR A 239 4.58 -17.78 12.16
N PRO A 240 4.55 -16.40 12.10
CA PRO A 240 4.31 -15.35 13.11
C PRO A 240 3.30 -14.24 12.67
N ALA A 241 3.18 -13.22 13.53
CA ALA A 241 2.23 -12.11 13.62
C ALA A 241 2.28 -10.96 12.58
N ALA A 242 1.14 -10.25 12.47
CA ALA A 242 1.00 -8.78 12.35
C ALA A 242 -0.31 -8.42 13.07
N GLY A 243 -0.38 -7.53 14.06
CA GLY A 243 0.15 -6.16 14.09
C GLY A 243 -1.06 -5.23 13.90
N GLY A 244 -1.50 -4.57 14.97
CA GLY A 244 -2.82 -3.97 15.10
C GLY A 244 -3.14 -2.84 14.13
N ASP A 245 -4.41 -2.81 13.74
CA ASP A 245 -5.14 -1.59 13.42
C ASP A 245 -6.56 -1.78 13.97
N ASP A 246 -7.11 -0.70 14.51
CA ASP A 246 -8.40 -0.63 15.17
C ASP A 246 -9.51 -0.79 14.12
N VAL A 247 -9.80 -2.05 13.74
CA VAL A 247 -10.90 -2.35 12.81
C VAL A 247 -12.21 -2.21 13.58
N VAL A 248 -12.79 -1.01 13.54
CA VAL A 248 -14.04 -0.67 14.23
C VAL A 248 -15.18 -1.65 13.86
N ILE A 249 -15.16 -2.27 12.67
CA ILE A 249 -16.00 -3.45 12.34
C ILE A 249 -15.24 -4.39 11.38
N ASP A 250 -14.68 -5.49 11.89
CA ASP A 250 -14.12 -6.55 11.04
C ASP A 250 -15.26 -7.44 10.51
N LEU A 251 -15.77 -7.08 9.32
CA LEU A 251 -16.81 -7.86 8.62
C LEU A 251 -16.33 -9.28 8.27
N SER A 252 -15.02 -9.53 8.20
CA SER A 252 -14.47 -10.88 8.00
C SER A 252 -14.53 -11.75 9.26
N ALA A 253 -14.42 -11.14 10.45
CA ALA A 253 -14.71 -11.82 11.72
C ALA A 253 -16.20 -12.14 11.85
N TYR A 254 -17.07 -11.22 11.43
CA TYR A 254 -18.51 -11.47 11.41
C TYR A 254 -18.89 -12.61 10.46
N ASP A 255 -18.33 -12.63 9.25
CA ASP A 255 -18.55 -13.70 8.25
C ASP A 255 -18.04 -15.06 8.75
N ARG A 256 -16.87 -15.12 9.41
CA ARG A 256 -16.38 -16.35 10.06
C ARG A 256 -17.32 -16.84 11.16
N ALA A 257 -17.88 -15.94 11.98
CA ALA A 257 -18.83 -16.28 13.03
C ALA A 257 -20.23 -16.67 12.50
N ALA A 258 -20.55 -16.30 11.25
CA ALA A 258 -21.81 -16.65 10.60
C ALA A 258 -21.75 -17.98 9.84
N ARG A 259 -20.55 -18.49 9.49
CA ARG A 259 -20.37 -19.81 8.86
C ARG A 259 -20.95 -20.92 9.75
N GLY A 260 -21.85 -21.73 9.18
CA GLY A 260 -22.51 -22.85 9.88
C GLY A 260 -23.76 -22.49 10.68
N ARG A 261 -24.19 -21.22 10.71
CA ARG A 261 -25.49 -20.86 11.34
C ARG A 261 -26.72 -21.38 10.57
N ASN A 262 -26.56 -21.69 9.29
CA ASN A 262 -27.64 -22.15 8.40
C ASN A 262 -27.59 -23.66 8.09
N THR A 263 -26.74 -24.44 8.77
CA THR A 263 -26.79 -25.89 8.67
C THR A 263 -27.67 -26.40 9.81
N LEU A 264 -28.88 -26.84 9.47
CA LEU A 264 -29.69 -27.65 10.38
C LEU A 264 -29.04 -29.06 10.50
N PRO A 265 -29.13 -29.72 11.67
CA PRO A 265 -28.79 -31.14 11.79
C PRO A 265 -29.72 -32.03 10.94
#